data_AF-A0A6J6QJA2-F1
#
_entry.id   AF-A0A6J6QJA2-F1
#
_cell.length_a   1.000
_cell.length_b   1.000
_cell.length_c   1.000
_cell.angle_alpha   90.00
_cell.angle_beta   90.00
_cell.angle_gamma   90.00
#
_symmetry.space_group_name_H-M   'P 1'
#
loop_
_entity.id
_entity.type
_entity.pdbx_description
1 polymer ?
#
loop_
_entity_poly.entity_id
_entity_poly.type
_entity_poly.pdbx_seq_one_letter_code
_entity_poly.pdbx_strand_id
1 'polypeptide(L)'
;MEHDVSHCKSRVTYKGALDGEGAHTVWIGDVAIRAVAEGTDTYELNRNLVLSDHARADSVPNLEIETGEIVGAGHASATGRFDDEQLFYLQSRGIPEHEARKLVVRGFFAELITKIGIADLEERLLGVIDDALEASNA
;
A
#
# COMPACT_ATOMS: atom_id res chain seq x y z
N MET A 1 -5.61 15.59 2.46
CA MET A 1 -5.22 16.22 1.17
C MET A 1 -6.25 17.27 0.84
N GLU A 2 -5.82 18.46 0.45
CA GLU A 2 -6.73 19.55 0.12
C GLU A 2 -6.52 19.96 -1.33
N HIS A 3 -7.59 19.93 -2.12
CA HIS A 3 -7.67 20.51 -3.46
C HIS A 3 -8.46 21.80 -3.35
N ASP A 4 -7.75 22.93 -3.34
CA ASP A 4 -8.28 24.29 -3.26
C ASP A 4 -8.02 25.11 -4.54
N VAL A 5 -7.46 24.45 -5.57
CA VAL A 5 -7.15 25.02 -6.89
C VAL A 5 -7.69 24.09 -7.98
N SER A 6 -8.18 24.69 -9.07
CA SER A 6 -8.71 23.95 -10.23
C SER A 6 -7.65 23.15 -10.98
N HIS A 7 -8.07 22.06 -11.63
CA HIS A 7 -7.29 21.22 -12.54
C HIS A 7 -6.08 20.55 -11.89
N CYS A 8 -6.17 20.27 -10.60
CA CYS A 8 -5.15 19.52 -9.88
C CYS A 8 -5.35 18.01 -10.00
N LYS A 9 -4.22 17.29 -9.96
CA LYS A 9 -4.20 15.83 -10.00
C LYS A 9 -3.37 15.28 -8.85
N SER A 10 -3.89 14.24 -8.22
CA SER A 10 -3.18 13.53 -7.14
C SER A 10 -3.38 12.03 -7.26
N ARG A 11 -2.34 11.29 -6.89
CA ARG A 11 -2.37 9.83 -6.74
C ARG A 11 -1.61 9.49 -5.47
N VAL A 12 -2.31 8.92 -4.49
CA VAL A 12 -1.72 8.54 -3.21
C VAL A 12 -1.83 7.04 -3.06
N THR A 13 -0.73 6.37 -2.73
CA THR A 13 -0.71 4.93 -2.51
C THR A 13 0.02 4.63 -1.22
N TYR A 14 -0.69 4.00 -0.30
CA TYR A 14 -0.17 3.47 0.95
C TYR A 14 -0.13 1.95 0.86
N LYS A 15 1.02 1.37 1.22
CA LYS A 15 1.20 -0.07 1.34
C LYS A 15 1.76 -0.41 2.72
N GLY A 16 1.13 -1.35 3.41
CA GLY A 16 1.58 -1.86 4.70
C GLY A 16 1.74 -3.38 4.66
N ALA A 17 2.73 -3.90 5.40
CA ALA A 17 2.85 -5.31 5.72
C ALA A 17 3.01 -5.43 7.24
N LEU A 18 2.21 -6.28 7.86
CA LEU A 18 2.11 -6.36 9.32
C LEU A 18 2.40 -7.77 9.79
N ASP A 19 3.36 -7.91 10.69
CA ASP A 19 3.77 -9.20 11.25
C ASP A 19 4.00 -9.09 12.76
N GLY A 20 3.84 -10.21 13.47
CA GLY A 20 3.99 -10.29 14.93
C GLY A 20 2.70 -10.09 15.73
N GLU A 21 2.76 -10.43 17.02
CA GLU A 21 1.64 -10.31 17.96
C GLU A 21 1.38 -8.84 18.29
N GLY A 22 0.11 -8.41 18.18
CA GLY A 22 -0.29 -7.03 18.48
C GLY A 22 0.12 -6.01 17.41
N ALA A 23 0.67 -6.43 16.27
CA ALA A 23 0.97 -5.54 15.17
C ALA A 23 -0.30 -4.89 14.63
N HIS A 24 -0.37 -3.56 14.71
CA HIS A 24 -1.57 -2.80 14.37
C HIS A 24 -1.21 -1.56 13.57
N THR A 25 -1.86 -1.37 12.43
CA THR A 25 -1.82 -0.11 11.68
C THR A 25 -3.20 0.53 11.62
N VAL A 26 -3.21 1.86 11.63
CA VAL A 26 -4.39 2.68 11.43
C VAL A 26 -4.07 3.67 10.33
N TRP A 27 -4.83 3.62 9.25
CA TRP A 27 -4.76 4.61 8.19
C TRP A 27 -6.06 5.40 8.13
N ILE A 28 -5.94 6.73 8.19
CA ILE A 28 -7.06 7.65 8.00
C ILE A 28 -6.72 8.49 6.76
N GLY A 29 -7.50 8.28 5.70
CA GLY A 29 -7.46 9.08 4.50
C GLY A 29 -8.51 10.18 4.58
N ASP A 30 -8.16 11.38 4.15
CA ASP A 30 -9.10 12.49 4.07
C ASP A 30 -8.73 13.37 2.87
N VAL A 31 -9.66 13.51 1.93
CA VAL A 31 -9.50 14.38 0.76
C VAL A 31 -10.65 15.37 0.73
N ALA A 32 -10.32 16.65 0.85
CA ALA A 32 -11.24 17.75 0.65
C ALA A 32 -11.05 18.35 -0.75
N ILE A 33 -12.13 18.38 -1.54
CA ILE A 33 -12.21 19.05 -2.84
C ILE A 33 -13.12 20.26 -2.68
N ARG A 34 -12.52 21.46 -2.67
CA ARG A 34 -13.24 22.72 -2.46
C ARG A 34 -14.10 23.07 -3.66
N ALA A 35 -15.12 23.90 -3.43
CA ALA A 35 -16.04 24.35 -4.48
C ALA A 35 -15.33 24.94 -5.73
N VAL A 36 -14.18 25.60 -5.54
CA VAL A 36 -13.37 26.21 -6.61
C VAL A 36 -12.48 25.22 -7.37
N ALA A 37 -12.33 23.99 -6.89
CA ALA A 37 -11.38 22.99 -7.40
C ALA A 37 -11.97 22.17 -8.56
N GLU A 38 -12.53 22.87 -9.55
CA GLU A 38 -13.06 22.25 -10.77
C GLU A 38 -11.97 21.47 -11.52
N GLY A 39 -12.35 20.41 -12.22
CA GLY A 39 -11.43 19.58 -13.00
C GLY A 39 -10.49 18.71 -12.16
N THR A 40 -10.73 18.53 -10.86
CA THR A 40 -9.92 17.67 -9.99
C THR A 40 -9.95 16.21 -10.44
N ASP A 41 -8.78 15.56 -10.44
CA ASP A 41 -8.59 14.13 -10.67
C ASP A 41 -7.76 13.51 -9.53
N THR A 42 -8.42 12.89 -8.54
CA THR A 42 -7.77 12.33 -7.35
C THR A 42 -8.10 10.86 -7.10
N TYR A 43 -7.11 10.10 -6.64
CA TYR A 43 -7.32 8.71 -6.20
C TYR A 43 -6.42 8.35 -5.02
N GLU A 44 -7.01 7.76 -3.98
CA GLU A 44 -6.28 7.21 -2.83
C GLU A 44 -6.39 5.69 -2.77
N LEU A 45 -5.25 5.00 -2.69
CA LEU A 45 -5.18 3.56 -2.55
C LEU A 45 -4.47 3.21 -1.24
N ASN A 46 -5.10 2.38 -0.41
CA ASN A 46 -4.47 1.75 0.74
C ASN A 46 -4.51 0.23 0.58
N ARG A 47 -3.36 -0.44 0.68
CA ARG A 47 -3.28 -1.90 0.64
C ARG A 47 -2.48 -2.41 1.84
N ASN A 48 -3.03 -3.35 2.58
CA ASN A 48 -2.36 -3.95 3.73
C ASN A 48 -2.24 -5.46 3.53
N LEU A 49 -1.04 -5.99 3.78
CA LEU A 49 -0.77 -7.41 3.84
C LEU A 49 -0.58 -7.81 5.31
N VAL A 50 -1.43 -8.71 5.78
CA VAL A 50 -1.40 -9.23 7.15
C VAL A 50 -0.65 -10.56 7.13
N LEU A 51 0.52 -10.61 7.78
CA LEU A 51 1.48 -11.72 7.73
C LEU A 51 1.30 -12.72 8.88
N SER A 52 0.71 -12.27 9.99
CA SER A 52 0.40 -13.07 11.19
C SER A 52 -1.09 -13.03 11.53
N ASP A 53 -1.61 -14.06 12.22
CA ASP A 53 -3.04 -14.16 12.53
C ASP A 53 -3.58 -13.08 13.48
N HIS A 54 -2.71 -12.45 14.26
CA HIS A 54 -3.08 -11.42 15.24
C HIS A 54 -2.78 -9.99 14.78
N ALA A 55 -2.20 -9.83 13.58
CA ALA A 55 -1.98 -8.52 13.01
C ALA A 55 -3.29 -7.90 12.51
N ARG A 56 -3.41 -6.58 12.65
CA ARG A 56 -4.63 -5.82 12.35
C ARG A 56 -4.33 -4.59 11.53
N ALA A 57 -5.13 -4.33 10.50
CA ALA A 57 -5.07 -3.09 9.75
C ALA A 57 -6.46 -2.43 9.68
N ASP A 58 -6.58 -1.25 10.29
CA ASP A 58 -7.78 -0.42 10.19
C ASP A 58 -7.57 0.67 9.13
N SER A 59 -8.59 0.92 8.32
CA SER A 59 -8.57 1.91 7.25
C SER A 59 -9.86 2.70 7.23
N VAL A 60 -9.75 4.02 7.30
CA VAL A 60 -10.88 4.96 7.29
C VAL A 60 -10.64 6.01 6.21
N PRO A 61 -11.06 5.77 4.96
CA PRO A 61 -10.97 6.76 3.90
C PRO A 61 -12.19 7.69 3.89
N ASN A 62 -11.94 8.99 3.78
CA ASN A 62 -12.97 10.03 3.69
C ASN A 62 -12.79 10.86 2.42
N LEU A 63 -13.90 11.27 1.81
CA LEU A 63 -13.94 12.20 0.68
C LEU A 63 -14.99 13.27 0.97
N GLU A 64 -14.55 14.52 0.99
CA GLU A 64 -15.41 15.70 1.07
C GLU A 64 -15.37 16.40 -0.29
N ILE A 65 -16.49 16.43 -1.01
CA ILE A 65 -16.55 16.96 -2.37
C ILE A 65 -17.60 18.06 -2.42
N GLU A 66 -17.16 19.30 -2.61
CA GLU A 66 -18.01 20.49 -2.62
C GLU A 66 -18.40 20.95 -4.04
N THR A 67 -17.88 20.31 -5.10
CA THR A 67 -18.18 20.64 -6.50
C THR A 67 -18.51 19.40 -7.32
N GLY A 68 -19.45 19.53 -8.26
CA GLY A 68 -19.82 18.48 -9.22
C GLY A 68 -18.93 18.45 -10.47
N GLU A 69 -18.14 19.50 -10.70
CA GLU A 69 -17.33 19.67 -11.90
C GLU A 69 -15.94 19.06 -11.70
N ILE A 70 -15.85 17.74 -11.47
CA ILE A 70 -14.58 17.01 -11.31
C ILE A 70 -14.41 15.95 -12.39
N VAL A 71 -13.15 15.63 -12.72
CA VAL A 71 -12.84 14.51 -13.62
C VAL A 71 -13.07 13.18 -12.91
N GLY A 72 -12.68 13.10 -11.64
CA GLY A 72 -12.91 11.92 -10.81
C GLY A 72 -12.29 12.03 -9.43
N ALA A 73 -12.96 11.44 -8.46
CA ALA A 73 -12.46 11.25 -7.11
C ALA A 73 -12.79 9.83 -6.66
N GLY A 74 -11.85 9.16 -6.01
CA GLY A 74 -12.09 7.82 -5.49
C GLY A 74 -11.07 7.41 -4.45
N HIS A 75 -11.45 6.39 -3.68
CA HIS A 75 -10.55 5.69 -2.80
C HIS A 75 -10.76 4.19 -2.91
N ALA A 76 -9.75 3.42 -2.54
CA ALA A 76 -9.86 1.99 -2.30
C ALA A 76 -8.98 1.61 -1.12
N SER A 77 -9.52 0.75 -0.25
CA SER A 77 -8.73 0.08 0.78
C SER A 77 -8.94 -1.42 0.68
N ALA A 78 -7.85 -2.17 0.76
CA ALA A 78 -7.88 -3.63 0.79
C ALA A 78 -6.90 -4.14 1.84
N THR A 79 -7.37 -5.07 2.68
CA THR A 79 -6.55 -5.78 3.65
C THR A 79 -6.69 -7.27 3.37
N GLY A 80 -5.58 -7.97 3.22
CA GLY A 80 -5.57 -9.40 2.91
C GLY A 80 -4.37 -10.10 3.52
N ARG A 81 -4.43 -11.43 3.57
CA ARG A 81 -3.28 -12.28 3.89
C ARG A 81 -2.55 -12.65 2.60
N PHE A 82 -1.51 -13.47 2.72
CA PHE A 82 -0.92 -14.12 1.55
C PHE A 82 -1.99 -14.90 0.77
N ASP A 83 -1.84 -14.90 -0.55
CA ASP A 83 -2.58 -15.79 -1.42
C ASP A 83 -1.94 -17.18 -1.37
N ASP A 84 -2.65 -18.14 -0.80
CA ASP A 84 -2.18 -19.52 -0.64
C ASP A 84 -1.83 -20.16 -1.99
N GLU A 85 -2.51 -19.79 -3.08
CA GLU A 85 -2.21 -20.30 -4.41
C GLU A 85 -0.87 -19.75 -4.93
N GLN A 86 -0.58 -18.48 -4.66
CA GLN A 86 0.71 -17.87 -5.01
C GLN A 86 1.87 -18.48 -4.20
N LEU A 87 1.67 -18.67 -2.89
CA LEU A 87 2.66 -19.32 -2.04
C LEU A 87 2.88 -20.77 -2.46
N PHE A 88 1.81 -21.53 -2.69
CA PHE A 88 1.88 -22.90 -3.18
C PHE A 88 2.59 -22.98 -4.53
N TYR A 89 2.31 -22.05 -5.45
CA TYR A 89 2.98 -21.99 -6.74
C TYR A 89 4.50 -21.83 -6.60
N LEU A 90 4.96 -20.89 -5.77
CA LEU A 90 6.39 -20.69 -5.51
C LEU A 90 7.03 -21.93 -4.86
N GLN A 91 6.35 -22.52 -3.87
CA GLN A 91 6.82 -23.73 -3.19
C GLN A 91 6.90 -24.94 -4.14
N SER A 92 5.96 -25.07 -5.08
CA SER A 92 5.98 -26.13 -6.10
C SER A 92 7.19 -26.05 -7.04
N ARG A 93 7.86 -24.88 -7.09
CA ARG A 93 9.12 -24.67 -7.82
C ARG A 93 10.36 -24.93 -6.96
N GLY A 94 10.20 -25.49 -5.77
CA GLY A 94 11.29 -25.84 -4.85
C GLY A 94 11.75 -24.68 -3.97
N ILE A 95 11.02 -23.56 -3.95
CA ILE A 95 11.34 -22.41 -3.09
C ILE A 95 10.82 -22.71 -1.67
N PRO A 96 11.67 -22.67 -0.63
CA PRO A 96 11.21 -22.84 0.74
C PRO A 96 10.14 -21.82 1.12
N GLU A 97 9.18 -22.19 1.98
CA GLU A 97 8.06 -21.32 2.35
C GLU A 97 8.51 -19.94 2.86
N HIS A 98 9.53 -19.87 3.72
CA HIS A 98 10.04 -18.61 4.25
C HIS A 98 10.56 -17.68 3.14
N GLU A 99 11.28 -18.22 2.15
CA GLU A 99 11.73 -17.47 0.98
C GLU A 99 10.57 -17.09 0.06
N ALA A 100 9.57 -17.97 -0.11
CA ALA A 100 8.37 -17.66 -0.88
C ALA A 100 7.59 -16.48 -0.28
N ARG A 101 7.42 -16.45 1.05
CA ARG A 101 6.80 -15.33 1.78
C ARG A 101 7.59 -14.03 1.58
N LYS A 102 8.92 -14.07 1.71
CA LYS A 102 9.80 -12.90 1.44
C LYS A 102 9.59 -12.37 0.02
N LEU A 103 9.59 -13.24 -0.98
CA LEU A 103 9.40 -12.86 -2.39
C LEU A 103 8.05 -12.18 -2.64
N VAL A 104 6.97 -12.67 -2.02
CA VAL A 104 5.64 -12.05 -2.17
C VAL A 104 5.61 -10.66 -1.53
N VAL A 105 6.14 -10.48 -0.31
CA VAL A 105 6.20 -9.16 0.35
C VAL A 105 7.10 -8.20 -0.45
N ARG A 106 8.25 -8.67 -0.92
CA ARG A 106 9.16 -7.89 -1.75
C ARG A 106 8.49 -7.42 -3.05
N GLY A 107 7.80 -8.32 -3.75
CA GLY A 107 7.01 -7.98 -4.94
C GLY A 107 5.89 -6.98 -4.64
N PHE A 108 5.23 -7.11 -3.49
CA PHE A 108 4.19 -6.18 -3.05
C PHE A 108 4.71 -4.74 -2.90
N PHE A 109 5.88 -4.53 -2.31
CA PHE A 109 6.46 -3.19 -2.16
C PHE A 109 7.21 -2.69 -3.40
N ALA A 110 7.79 -3.60 -4.20
CA ALA A 110 8.54 -3.24 -5.41
C ALA A 110 7.71 -2.37 -6.38
N GLU A 111 6.39 -2.58 -6.48
CA GLU A 111 5.48 -1.74 -7.29
C GLU A 111 5.55 -0.24 -6.91
N LEU A 112 5.76 0.08 -5.63
CA LEU A 112 5.89 1.46 -5.16
C LEU A 112 7.34 1.94 -5.29
N ILE A 113 8.30 1.12 -4.88
CA ILE A 113 9.73 1.48 -4.84
C ILE A 113 10.26 1.79 -6.24
N THR A 114 9.94 0.96 -7.24
CA THR A 114 10.39 1.15 -8.63
C THR A 114 9.89 2.44 -9.30
N LYS A 115 8.92 3.15 -8.70
CA LYS A 115 8.47 4.46 -9.18
C LYS A 115 9.42 5.60 -8.80
N ILE A 116 10.36 5.35 -7.89
CA ILE A 116 11.33 6.35 -7.42
C ILE A 116 12.30 6.74 -8.54
N GLY A 117 12.70 5.77 -9.39
CA GLY A 117 13.55 6.00 -10.55
C GLY A 117 15.02 6.23 -10.22
N ILE A 118 15.46 5.90 -9.00
CA ILE A 118 16.84 6.08 -8.54
C ILE A 118 17.35 4.73 -8.04
N ALA A 119 18.12 4.02 -8.87
CA ALA A 119 18.53 2.64 -8.65
C ALA A 119 19.15 2.41 -7.25
N ASP A 120 20.12 3.23 -6.85
CA ASP A 120 20.79 3.09 -5.55
C ASP A 120 19.83 3.26 -4.36
N LEU A 121 18.81 4.11 -4.51
CA LEU A 121 17.79 4.32 -3.47
C LEU A 121 16.80 3.16 -3.44
N GLU A 122 16.39 2.66 -4.60
CA GLU A 122 15.50 1.52 -4.73
C GLU A 122 16.13 0.24 -4.13
N GLU A 123 17.39 -0.04 -4.48
CA GLU A 123 18.14 -1.17 -3.94
C GLU A 123 18.25 -1.07 -2.42
N ARG A 124 18.60 0.11 -1.90
CA ARG A 124 18.70 0.34 -0.46
C ARG A 124 17.36 0.13 0.25
N LEU A 125 16.25 0.58 -0.32
CA LEU A 125 14.92 0.41 0.27
C LEU A 125 14.45 -1.05 0.24
N LEU A 126 14.77 -1.79 -0.83
CA LEU A 126 14.50 -3.23 -0.90
C LEU A 126 15.34 -3.98 0.14
N GLY A 127 16.61 -3.61 0.33
CA GLY A 127 17.45 -4.18 1.39
C GLY A 127 16.87 -3.96 2.79
N VAL A 128 16.34 -2.77 3.08
CA VAL A 128 15.67 -2.50 4.37
C VAL A 128 14.45 -3.39 4.58
N ILE A 129 13.69 -3.71 3.52
CA ILE A 129 12.57 -4.63 3.60
C ILE A 129 13.06 -6.05 3.86
N ASP A 130 14.10 -6.48 3.15
CA ASP A 130 14.69 -7.81 3.31
C ASP A 130 15.18 -8.00 4.77
N ASP A 131 15.90 -7.02 5.32
CA ASP A 131 16.36 -7.00 6.72
C ASP A 131 15.19 -7.09 7.73
N ALA A 132 14.12 -6.31 7.49
CA ALA A 132 12.94 -6.32 8.36
C ALA A 132 12.23 -7.69 8.35
N LEU A 133 12.19 -8.36 7.20
CA LEU A 133 11.59 -9.69 7.06
C LEU A 133 12.46 -10.79 7.67
N GLU A 134 13.79 -10.62 7.71
CA GLU A 134 14.67 -11.54 8.43
C GLU A 134 14.45 -11.45 9.94
N ALA A 135 14.35 -10.22 10.47
CA ALA A 135 14.11 -9.97 11.89
C ALA A 135 12.74 -10.48 12.37
N SER A 136 11.74 -10.52 11.49
CA SER A 136 10.38 -10.98 11.80
C SER A 136 10.23 -12.51 11.85
N ASN A 137 11.15 -13.25 11.21
CA ASN A 137 11.18 -14.71 11.21
C ASN A 137 12.00 -15.31 12.38
N ALA A 138 12.50 -14.48 13.30
CA ALA A 138 13.25 -14.86 14.51
C ALA A 138 12.34 -14.87 15.74
#